data_AF-A0A073AW33-F1
#
_entry.id   AF-A0A073AW33-F1
#
_cell.length_a   1.000
_cell.length_b   1.000
_cell.length_c   1.000
_cell.angle_alpha   90.00
_cell.angle_beta   90.00
_cell.angle_gamma   90.00
#
_symmetry.space_group_name_H-M   'P 1'
#
loop_
_entity.id
_entity.type
_entity.pdbx_description
1 polymer ?
#
loop_
_entity_poly.entity_id
_entity_poly.type
_entity_poly.pdbx_seq_one_letter_code
_entity_poly.pdbx_strand_id
1 'polypeptide(L)' 'MNEQQVVESAEDAAPELPTDPCSVVWSGGHSYVLEGLHGARWVGMDDRGRPRFLTDAELRRRGWSRTRD' A
#
# COMPACT_ATOMS: atom_id res chain seq x y z
N MET A 1 -17.47 23.93 -0.30
CA MET A 1 -16.25 23.71 -1.07
C MET A 1 -15.09 24.12 -0.20
N ASN A 2 -14.33 23.14 0.27
CA ASN A 2 -12.86 23.08 0.25
C ASN A 2 -12.40 22.02 1.25
N GLU A 3 -12.69 20.75 0.93
CA GLU A 3 -11.91 19.61 1.42
C GLU A 3 -10.53 19.69 0.75
N GLN A 4 -9.69 20.59 1.25
CA GLN A 4 -8.31 20.74 0.81
C GLN A 4 -7.44 19.77 1.62
N GLN A 5 -7.38 18.57 1.05
CA GLN A 5 -6.26 17.65 1.02
C GLN A 5 -4.95 18.28 1.52
N VAL A 6 -4.57 17.89 2.73
CA VAL A 6 -3.30 18.26 3.37
C VAL A 6 -2.19 17.59 2.58
N VAL A 7 -1.38 18.41 1.90
CA VAL A 7 -0.15 17.99 1.24
C VAL A 7 0.97 17.97 2.28
N GLU A 8 1.11 16.86 3.00
CA GLU A 8 2.22 16.66 3.94
C GLU A 8 3.49 16.27 3.18
N SER A 9 4.39 17.24 3.06
CA SER A 9 5.73 17.09 2.52
C SER A 9 6.64 16.45 3.59
N ALA A 10 7.03 15.21 3.34
CA ALA A 10 8.29 14.55 3.71
C ALA A 10 9.02 14.97 5.00
N GLU A 11 8.80 14.23 6.09
CA GLU A 11 9.85 13.87 7.06
C GLU A 11 9.68 12.38 7.45
N ASP A 12 10.70 11.58 7.11
CA ASP A 12 11.11 10.23 7.52
C ASP A 12 10.26 9.43 8.55
N ALA A 13 8.98 9.23 8.28
CA ALA A 13 8.20 8.15 8.87
C ALA A 13 7.54 7.41 7.72
N ALA A 14 8.15 6.29 7.29
CA ALA A 14 7.49 5.40 6.35
C ALA A 14 6.08 5.14 6.88
N PRO A 15 5.02 5.46 6.09
CA PRO A 15 3.66 5.39 6.59
C PRO A 15 3.44 4.00 7.21
N GLU A 16 2.71 3.95 8.33
CA GLU A 16 2.42 2.68 8.96
C GLU A 16 1.45 1.91 8.09
N LEU A 17 1.81 0.66 7.77
CA LEU A 17 0.97 -0.18 6.92
C LEU A 17 -0.33 -0.44 7.66
N PRO A 18 -1.48 -0.19 7.01
CA PRO A 18 -2.75 -0.50 7.63
C PRO A 18 -2.81 -2.01 7.85
N THR A 19 -3.08 -2.41 9.08
CA THR A 19 -3.17 -3.81 9.50
C THR A 19 -4.60 -4.35 9.44
N ASP A 20 -5.57 -3.49 9.13
CA ASP A 20 -6.96 -3.87 8.96
C ASP A 20 -7.14 -4.81 7.76
N PRO A 21 -7.92 -5.90 7.91
CA PRO A 21 -8.19 -6.81 6.80
C PRO A 21 -8.83 -6.06 5.63
N CYS A 22 -8.48 -6.43 4.39
CA CYS A 22 -8.94 -5.78 3.16
C CYS A 22 -8.46 -4.34 2.93
N SER A 23 -7.44 -3.87 3.65
CA SER A 23 -6.80 -2.59 3.35
C SER A 23 -6.15 -2.58 1.97
N VAL A 24 -6.18 -1.45 1.27
CA VAL A 24 -5.60 -1.30 -0.06
C VAL A 24 -4.52 -0.22 -0.05
N VAL A 25 -3.39 -0.52 -0.70
CA VAL A 25 -2.26 0.40 -0.92
C VAL A 25 -1.80 0.33 -2.37
N TRP A 26 -1.07 1.34 -2.80
CA TRP A 26 -0.55 1.50 -4.15
C TRP A 26 0.97 1.52 -4.09
N SER A 27 1.62 0.74 -4.96
CA SER A 27 3.08 0.73 -5.08
C SER A 27 3.47 0.54 -6.54
N GLY A 28 4.31 1.43 -7.06
CA GLY A 28 4.85 1.33 -8.43
C GLY A 28 3.79 1.29 -9.54
N GLY A 29 2.60 1.86 -9.31
CA GLY A 29 1.49 1.86 -10.28
C GLY A 29 0.50 0.70 -10.13
N HIS A 30 0.74 -0.23 -9.20
CA HIS A 30 -0.16 -1.36 -8.94
C HIS A 30 -0.83 -1.26 -7.58
N SER A 31 -2.07 -1.73 -7.48
CA SER A 31 -2.78 -1.87 -6.22
C SER A 31 -2.43 -3.19 -5.55
N TYR A 32 -2.32 -3.14 -4.23
CA TYR A 32 -2.07 -4.27 -3.36
C TYR A 32 -3.10 -4.26 -2.24
N VAL A 33 -3.71 -5.41 -1.98
CA VAL A 33 -4.71 -5.61 -0.93
C VAL A 33 -4.13 -6.46 0.18
N LEU A 34 -4.36 -6.08 1.43
CA LEU A 34 -3.95 -6.87 2.58
C LEU A 34 -4.87 -8.09 2.72
N GLU A 35 -4.27 -9.27 2.59
CA GLU A 35 -4.91 -10.54 2.89
C GLU A 35 -4.41 -11.14 4.21
N GLY A 36 -5.36 -11.46 5.10
CA GLY A 36 -5.17 -12.30 6.28
C GLY A 36 -4.89 -11.55 7.59
N LEU A 37 -5.51 -12.04 8.68
CA LEU A 37 -5.23 -11.58 10.05
C LEU A 37 -4.05 -12.32 10.72
N HIS A 38 -3.68 -13.51 10.22
CA HIS A 38 -2.58 -14.34 10.72
C HIS A 38 -1.58 -14.61 9.59
N GLY A 39 -0.67 -13.65 9.35
CA GLY A 39 0.28 -13.68 8.22
C GLY A 39 -0.13 -12.70 7.12
N ALA A 40 -0.23 -11.43 7.50
CA ALA A 40 -0.68 -10.33 6.64
C ALA A 40 0.22 -10.23 5.40
N ARG A 41 -0.35 -10.54 4.22
CA ARG A 41 0.36 -10.48 2.93
C ARG A 41 -0.34 -9.50 2.01
N TRP A 42 0.45 -8.71 1.29
CA TRP A 42 -0.04 -7.78 0.30
C TRP A 42 -0.16 -8.47 -1.04
N VAL A 43 -1.38 -8.62 -1.53
CA VAL A 43 -1.70 -9.27 -2.79
C VAL A 43 -2.05 -8.20 -3.82
N GLY A 44 -1.20 -8.04 -4.82
CA GLY A 44 -1.45 -7.17 -5.96
C GLY A 44 -1.46 -7.95 -7.27
N MET A 45 -1.79 -7.28 -8.36
CA MET A 45 -1.62 -7.83 -9.71
C MET A 45 -0.49 -7.10 -10.43
N ASP A 46 0.36 -7.85 -11.12
CA ASP A 46 1.31 -7.27 -12.06
C ASP A 46 0.64 -6.93 -13.40
N ASP A 47 1.36 -6.25 -14.30
CA ASP A 47 0.88 -5.87 -15.64
C ASP A 47 0.51 -7.05 -16.54
N ARG A 48 0.90 -8.27 -16.15
CA ARG A 48 0.58 -9.52 -16.87
C ARG A 48 -0.63 -10.22 -16.25
N GLY A 49 -1.28 -9.60 -15.26
CA GLY A 49 -2.42 -10.17 -14.54
C GLY A 49 -2.03 -11.34 -13.63
N ARG A 50 -0.76 -11.46 -13.22
CA ARG A 50 -0.36 -12.49 -12.26
C ARG A 50 -0.45 -11.94 -10.84
N PRO A 51 -0.94 -12.75 -9.88
CA PRO A 51 -0.95 -12.36 -8.48
C PRO A 51 0.48 -12.26 -7.97
N ARG A 52 0.79 -11.11 -7.36
CA ARG A 52 2.07 -10.84 -6.71
C ARG A 52 1.84 -10.68 -5.22
N PHE A 53 2.60 -11.43 -4.43
CA PHE A 53 2.55 -11.40 -2.98
C PHE A 53 3.77 -10.63 -2.48
N LEU A 54 3.54 -9.62 -1.64
CA LEU A 54 4.57 -8.86 -0.96
C LEU A 54 4.35 -8.94 0.55
N THR A 55 5.43 -8.98 1.29
CA THR A 55 5.41 -8.78 2.74
C THR A 55 5.33 -7.28 3.09
N ASP A 56 5.03 -6.97 4.35
CA ASP A 56 5.10 -5.60 4.88
C ASP A 56 6.48 -4.96 4.66
N ALA A 57 7.55 -5.74 4.87
CA ALA A 57 8.92 -5.29 4.73
C ALA A 57 9.28 -4.98 3.26
N GLU A 58 8.82 -5.81 2.32
CA GLU A 58 9.02 -5.56 0.88
C GLU A 58 8.26 -4.33 0.41
N LEU A 59 7.03 -4.15 0.89
CA LEU A 59 6.21 -3.01 0.51
C LEU A 59 6.83 -1.71 1.05
N ARG A 60 7.26 -1.70 2.32
CA ARG A 60 8.00 -0.58 2.93
C ARG A 60 9.28 -0.23 2.16
N ARG A 61 10.06 -1.23 1.73
CA ARG A 61 11.28 -1.00 0.93
C ARG A 61 11.00 -0.41 -0.44
N ARG A 62 9.88 -0.78 -1.06
CA ARG A 62 9.49 -0.30 -2.39
C ARG A 62 8.90 1.11 -2.37
N GLY A 63 8.41 1.55 -1.22
CA GLY A 63 7.57 2.73 -1.13
C GLY A 63 6.15 2.42 -1.59
N TRP A 64 5.19 2.90 -0.82
CA TRP A 64 3.77 2.69 -1.08
C TRP A 64 2.97 3.90 -0.61
N SER A 65 1.77 4.06 -1.15
CA SER A 65 0.81 5.11 -0.80
C SER A 65 -0.56 4.52 -0.51
N ARG A 66 -1.30 5.09 0.45
CA ARG A 66 -2.69 4.70 0.72
C ARG A 66 -3.69 5.23 -0.33
N THR A 67 -3.26 6.22 -1.11
CA THR A 67 -4.03 6.83 -2.19
C THR A 67 -3.38 6.52 -3.54
N ARG A 68 -4.21 6.41 -4.59
CA ARG A 68 -3.76 6.43 -5.98
C ARG A 68 -3.58 7.89 -6.35
N ASP A 69 -2.36 8.39 -6.28
CA ASP A 69 -2.01 9.67 -6.93
C ASP A 69 -1.89 9.45 -8.45
#